data_AF-A0A7C0Y583-F1
#
_entry.id   AF-A0A7C0Y583-F1
#
_cell.length_a   1.000
_cell.length_b   1.000
_cell.length_c   1.000
_cell.angle_alpha   90.00
_cell.angle_beta   90.00
_cell.angle_gamma   90.00
#
_symmetry.space_group_name_H-M   'P 1'
#
loop_
_entity.id
_entity.type
_entity.pdbx_description
1 polymer ?
#
loop_
_entity_poly.entity_id
_entity_poly.type
_entity_poly.pdbx_seq_one_letter_code
_entity_poly.pdbx_strand_id
1 'polypeptide(L)' 'MKVSEIKVDGTTYYMVFNDASLARKLLDTVKSIAKPKVINHIAIVPANNTIYVAAKLDVKYFEELVDKTYRLAMEFA' A
#
# COMPACT_ATOMS: atom_id res chain seq x y z
N MET A 1 -10.89 13.91 -6.47
CA MET A 1 -10.62 13.12 -5.25
C MET A 1 -11.78 12.21 -4.96
N LYS A 2 -11.54 10.90 -5.02
CA LYS A 2 -12.51 9.86 -4.66
C LYS A 2 -12.05 9.18 -3.38
N VAL A 3 -12.99 8.93 -2.49
CA VAL A 3 -12.79 8.12 -1.29
C VAL A 3 -13.58 6.83 -1.46
N SER A 4 -12.99 5.69 -1.11
CA SER A 4 -13.66 4.41 -1.17
C SER A 4 -13.25 3.55 0.01
N GLU A 5 -14.24 2.95 0.66
CA GLU A 5 -14.02 1.93 1.67
C GLU A 5 -13.69 0.59 0.99
N ILE A 6 -12.66 -0.10 1.47
CA ILE A 6 -12.20 -1.37 0.92
C ILE A 6 -11.93 -2.34 2.04
N LYS A 7 -12.37 -3.58 1.88
CA LYS A 7 -12.07 -4.66 2.81
C LYS A 7 -10.93 -5.52 2.27
N VAL A 8 -9.86 -5.65 3.05
CA VAL A 8 -8.70 -6.51 2.74
C VAL A 8 -8.43 -7.38 3.96
N ASP A 9 -8.53 -8.70 3.80
CA ASP A 9 -8.31 -9.69 4.86
C ASP A 9 -9.02 -9.35 6.19
N GLY A 10 -10.32 -9.04 6.09
CA GLY A 10 -11.14 -8.67 7.24
C GLY A 10 -10.87 -7.27 7.83
N THR A 11 -9.95 -6.50 7.24
CA THR A 11 -9.59 -5.14 7.67
C THR A 11 -10.20 -4.12 6.73
N THR A 12 -10.81 -3.09 7.30
CA THR A 12 -11.34 -1.97 6.52
C THR A 12 -10.25 -0.91 6.32
N TYR A 13 -10.00 -0.57 5.05
CA TYR A 13 -9.13 0.51 4.62
C TYR A 13 -9.94 1.59 3.92
N TYR A 14 -9.51 2.84 4.04
CA TYR A 14 -10.03 3.95 3.25
C TYR A 14 -9.00 4.31 2.19
N MET A 15 -9.35 4.12 0.93
CA MET A 15 -8.51 4.50 -0.20
C MET A 15 -8.94 5.85 -0.73
N VAL A 16 -7.98 6.78 -0.78
CA VAL A 16 -8.17 8.13 -1.31
C VAL A 16 -7.31 8.25 -2.57
N PHE A 17 -7.94 8.57 -3.71
CA PHE A 17 -7.22 8.60 -4.98
C PHE A 17 -7.81 9.60 -5.97
N ASN A 18 -6.95 10.10 -6.85
CA ASN A 18 -7.31 10.86 -8.05
C ASN A 18 -7.06 10.07 -9.34
N ASP A 19 -6.21 9.04 -9.28
CA ASP A 19 -5.85 8.17 -10.39
C ASP A 19 -6.25 6.73 -10.06
N ALA A 20 -7.12 6.14 -10.89
CA ALA A 20 -7.64 4.79 -10.68
C ALA A 20 -6.61 3.68 -10.96
N SER A 21 -5.66 3.92 -11.86
CA SER A 21 -4.58 2.97 -12.18
C SER A 21 -3.63 2.84 -10.99
N LEU A 22 -3.20 3.97 -10.43
CA LEU A 22 -2.34 3.99 -9.24
C LEU A 22 -3.03 3.39 -8.02
N ALA A 23 -4.31 3.72 -7.84
CA ALA A 23 -5.11 3.15 -6.76
C ALA A 23 -5.19 1.62 -6.85
N ARG A 24 -5.34 1.07 -8.07
CA ARG A 24 -5.35 -0.37 -8.29
C ARG A 24 -4.00 -1.02 -7.96
N LYS A 25 -2.88 -0.46 -8.45
CA LYS A 25 -1.53 -0.96 -8.12
C LYS A 25 -1.26 -0.98 -6.62
N LEU A 26 -1.64 0.09 -5.93
CA LEU A 26 -1.52 0.19 -4.47
C LEU A 26 -2.34 -0.89 -3.76
N LEU A 27 -3.60 -1.06 -4.17
CA LEU A 27 -4.48 -2.08 -3.61
C LEU A 27 -3.97 -3.50 -3.85
N ASP A 28 -3.48 -3.77 -5.06
CA ASP A 28 -2.92 -5.09 -5.42
C ASP A 28 -1.65 -5.38 -4.60
N THR A 29 -0.82 -4.37 -4.36
CA THR A 29 0.34 -4.48 -3.46
C THR A 29 -0.07 -4.82 -2.03
N VAL A 30 -1.03 -4.09 -1.46
CA VAL A 30 -1.54 -4.34 -0.10
C VAL A 30 -2.15 -5.73 0.03
N LYS A 31 -2.91 -6.19 -0.98
CA LYS A 31 -3.49 -7.54 -1.00
C LYS A 31 -2.45 -8.65 -1.14
N SER A 32 -1.29 -8.35 -1.71
CA SER A 32 -0.22 -9.34 -1.91
C SER A 32 0.62 -9.61 -0.66
N ILE A 33 0.45 -8.80 0.39
CA ILE A 33 1.16 -8.94 1.67
C ILE A 33 0.42 -9.97 2.52
N ALA A 34 1.15 -10.94 3.08
CA ALA A 34 0.57 -12.06 3.83
C ALA A 34 -0.23 -11.62 5.07
N LYS A 35 0.13 -10.48 5.67
CA LYS A 35 -0.59 -9.88 6.80
C LYS A 35 -0.84 -8.38 6.56
N PRO A 36 -1.85 -7.99 5.76
CA PRO A 36 -2.08 -6.59 5.39
C PRO A 36 -2.25 -5.66 6.60
N LYS A 37 -2.82 -6.19 7.70
CA LYS A 37 -3.01 -5.49 9.00
C LYS A 37 -1.76 -4.87 9.61
N VAL A 38 -0.56 -5.25 9.15
CA VAL A 38 0.68 -4.59 9.57
C VAL A 38 0.78 -3.17 9.01
N ILE A 39 0.13 -2.88 7.88
CA ILE A 39 0.10 -1.54 7.28
C ILE A 39 -1.00 -0.72 7.94
N ASN A 40 -0.60 0.41 8.54
CA ASN A 40 -1.54 1.44 9.00
C ASN A 40 -1.86 2.42 7.87
N HIS A 41 -0.85 2.80 7.09
CA HIS A 41 -0.99 3.73 5.99
C HIS A 41 0.05 3.44 4.90
N ILE A 42 -0.35 3.54 3.64
CA ILE A 42 0.54 3.51 2.50
C ILE A 42 0.05 4.51 1.46
N ALA A 43 0.96 5.27 0.86
CA ALA A 43 0.64 6.28 -0.14
C ALA A 43 1.72 6.35 -1.21
N ILE A 44 1.29 6.53 -2.46
CA ILE A 44 2.14 6.93 -3.58
C ILE A 44 1.87 8.40 -3.85
N VAL A 45 2.93 9.20 -3.92
CA VAL A 45 2.87 10.63 -4.24
C VAL A 45 3.64 10.85 -5.55
N PRO A 46 2.97 10.81 -6.71
CA PRO A 46 3.64 10.92 -8.00
C PRO A 46 4.36 12.25 -8.19
N ALA A 47 3.83 13.34 -7.61
CA ALA A 47 4.35 14.69 -7.77
C ALA A 47 5.81 14.85 -7.29
N ASN A 48 6.29 13.99 -6.39
CA ASN A 48 7.66 13.98 -5.88
C ASN A 48 8.29 12.57 -5.90
N ASN A 49 7.77 11.66 -6.73
CA ASN A 49 8.24 10.28 -6.88
C ASN A 49 8.49 9.56 -5.54
N THR A 50 7.55 9.66 -4.61
CA THR A 50 7.72 9.14 -3.24
C THR A 50 6.66 8.11 -2.88
N ILE A 51 7.07 7.08 -2.14
CA ILE A 51 6.17 6.13 -1.47
C ILE A 51 6.34 6.28 0.04
N TYR A 52 5.24 6.52 0.76
CA TYR A 52 5.21 6.55 2.22
C TYR A 52 4.57 5.26 2.74
N VAL A 53 5.21 4.63 3.72
CA VAL A 53 4.68 3.46 4.42
C VAL A 53 4.74 3.71 5.93
N ALA A 54 3.61 3.62 6.60
CA ALA A 54 3.53 3.53 8.05
C ALA A 54 2.99 2.14 8.43
N ALA A 55 3.78 1.40 9.18
CA ALA A 55 3.48 0.03 9.55
C ALA A 55 3.78 -0.26 11.02
N LYS A 56 3.05 -1.24 11.57
CA LYS A 56 3.32 -1.85 12.86
C LYS A 56 4.59 -2.70 12.75
N LEU A 57 5.41 -2.66 13.79
CA LEU A 57 6.68 -3.38 13.81
C LEU A 57 6.43 -4.85 14.19
N ASP A 58 6.08 -5.65 13.19
CA ASP A 58 5.95 -7.11 13.30
C ASP A 58 7.08 -7.75 12.50
N VAL A 59 8.16 -8.16 13.20
CA VAL A 59 9.42 -8.62 12.59
C VAL A 59 9.20 -9.75 11.60
N LYS A 60 8.24 -10.64 11.86
CA LYS A 60 7.93 -11.78 10.98
C LYS A 60 7.48 -11.36 9.58
N TYR A 61 6.86 -10.19 9.44
CA TYR A 61 6.30 -9.70 8.18
C TYR A 61 7.00 -8.44 7.66
N PHE A 62 8.00 -7.93 8.38
CA PHE A 62 8.66 -6.68 8.04
C PHE A 62 9.50 -6.79 6.77
N GLU A 63 10.24 -7.88 6.59
CA GLU A 63 11.02 -8.14 5.38
C GLU A 63 10.13 -8.21 4.13
N GLU A 64 9.01 -8.93 4.22
CA GLU A 64 8.02 -9.00 3.15
C GLU A 64 7.46 -7.61 2.80
N LEU A 65 7.09 -6.82 3.81
CA LEU A 65 6.60 -5.46 3.60
C LEU A 65 7.62 -4.60 2.84
N VAL A 66 8.89 -4.68 3.21
CA VAL A 66 9.98 -3.96 2.53
C VAL A 66 10.14 -4.43 1.09
N ASP A 67 10.18 -5.74 0.83
CA ASP A 67 10.30 -6.29 -0.53
C ASP A 67 9.12 -5.88 -1.42
N LYS A 68 7.88 -6.01 -0.92
CA LYS A 68 6.68 -5.63 -1.68
C LYS A 68 6.64 -4.13 -1.99
N THR A 69 7.02 -3.29 -1.03
CA THR A 69 7.09 -1.85 -1.23
C THR A 69 8.19 -1.47 -2.21
N TYR A 70 9.35 -2.13 -2.13
CA TYR A 70 10.45 -1.94 -3.07
C TYR A 70 10.04 -2.32 -4.50
N ARG A 71 9.37 -3.47 -4.69
CA ARG A 71 8.81 -3.87 -6.00
C ARG A 71 7.82 -2.87 -6.54
N LEU A 72 6.92 -2.35 -5.69
CA LEU A 72 6.01 -1.28 -6.09
C LEU A 72 6.78 -0.04 -6.54
N ALA A 73 7.84 0.36 -5.83
CA ALA A 73 8.67 1.49 -6.21
C ALA A 73 9.36 1.31 -7.57
N MET A 74 9.82 0.09 -7.89
CA MET A 74 10.41 -0.22 -9.19
C MET A 74 9.43 -0.06 -10.37
N GLU A 75 8.13 -0.15 -10.15
CA GLU A 75 7.14 0.11 -11.22
C GLU A 75 6.99 1.60 -11.57
N PHE A 76 7.62 2.48 -10.80
CA PHE A 76 7.61 3.94 -10.99
C PHE A 76 8.98 4.52 -11.40
N ALA A 77 10.01 3.67 -11.49
CA ALA A 77 11.34 4.02 -12.00
C ALA A 77 11.41 3.85 -13.52
#